data_AF-A0A509MC81-F1
#
_entry.id   AF-A0A509MC81-F1
#
_cell.length_a   1.000
_cell.length_b   1.000
_cell.length_c   1.000
_cell.angle_alpha   90.00
_cell.angle_beta   90.00
_cell.angle_gamma   90.00
#
_symmetry.space_group_name_H-M   'P 1'
#
loop_
_entity.id
_entity.type
_entity.pdbx_description
1 polymer ?
#
loop_
_entity_poly.entity_id
_entity_poly.type
_entity_poly.pdbx_seq_one_letter_code
_entity_poly.pdbx_strand_id
1 'polypeptide(L)'
;MRPQSLVRVAALVTRPGRGGSARDARGVLTVLSVVAYTVVQALALSVAAGVMVFVDHDRHPSNRFQADNSGIYVLLAMLAGAVLIAPLVVLCAAAARMGALRRARRLSIVRLLGGSPAEVRTIGVIEAFGHALVGVVGGTVVYLATLPLWSPLHFEGQALSAAAMWIGPLGLGLVSLAVLVIATASAVIGLQRVAISPLGVVRRTAAPGLKKARLIVPLVIVVGWAVAGQLISDTGFVVVVGSIVLALAALLRGSTSWGRCWCSGWAMQWHRGPTVRPR
;
A
#
# COMPACT_ATOMS: atom_id res chain seq x y z
N MET A 1 -5.21 20.59 31.91
CA MET A 1 -3.93 19.84 31.96
C MET A 1 -3.03 20.32 30.83
N ARG A 2 -1.76 20.64 31.10
CA ARG A 2 -0.85 21.24 30.11
C ARG A 2 -0.39 20.17 29.09
N PRO A 3 -0.32 20.47 27.78
CA PRO A 3 0.02 19.49 26.73
C PRO A 3 1.38 18.79 26.96
N GLN A 4 2.28 19.43 27.71
CA GLN A 4 3.61 18.94 28.04
C GLN A 4 3.60 17.72 28.97
N SER A 5 2.56 17.54 29.80
CA SER A 5 2.45 16.38 30.70
C SER A 5 2.03 15.10 29.96
N LEU A 6 1.25 15.24 28.89
CA LEU A 6 0.83 14.11 28.05
C LEU A 6 2.00 13.52 27.27
N VAL A 7 2.91 14.37 26.76
CA VAL A 7 4.12 13.93 26.05
C VAL A 7 5.06 13.15 26.98
N ARG A 8 5.23 13.59 28.23
CA ARG A 8 6.07 12.87 29.22
C ARG A 8 5.48 11.53 29.65
N VAL A 9 4.17 11.44 29.83
CA VAL A 9 3.51 10.19 30.22
C VAL A 9 3.45 9.21 29.04
N ALA A 10 3.22 9.70 27.82
CA ALA A 10 3.35 8.92 26.60
C ALA A 10 4.78 8.37 26.43
N ALA A 11 5.80 9.19 26.72
CA ALA A 11 7.20 8.78 26.70
C ALA A 11 7.54 7.70 27.75
N LEU A 12 6.90 7.75 28.93
CA LEU A 12 7.09 6.74 29.97
C LEU A 12 6.44 5.39 29.60
N VAL A 13 5.28 5.41 28.93
CA VAL A 13 4.58 4.21 28.45
C VAL A 13 5.26 3.61 27.20
N THR A 14 6.07 4.39 26.48
CA THR A 14 6.95 3.84 25.42
C THR A 14 8.17 3.11 25.96
N ARG A 15 8.50 3.17 27.26
CA ARG A 15 9.61 2.38 27.81
C ARG A 15 9.31 0.88 27.62
N PRO A 16 10.13 0.16 26.84
CA PRO A 16 9.86 -1.24 26.54
C PRO A 16 10.08 -2.09 27.79
N GLY A 17 8.98 -2.60 28.36
CA GLY A 17 9.01 -3.57 29.45
C GLY A 17 9.84 -4.81 29.10
N ARG A 18 10.60 -5.31 30.08
CA ARG A 18 11.53 -6.45 30.00
C ARG A 18 10.78 -7.79 30.03
N GLY A 19 10.16 -8.18 28.91
CA GLY A 19 9.61 -9.54 28.73
C GLY A 19 9.95 -10.10 27.35
N GLY A 20 10.79 -11.14 27.29
CA GLY A 20 11.44 -11.66 26.08
C GLY A 20 10.48 -12.22 25.01
N SER A 21 9.45 -12.98 25.38
CA SER A 21 8.58 -13.68 24.42
C SER A 21 7.56 -12.75 23.71
N ALA A 22 7.04 -11.74 24.41
CA ALA A 22 6.14 -10.76 23.80
C ALA A 22 6.88 -9.69 22.96
N ARG A 23 8.22 -9.64 23.02
CA ARG A 23 9.06 -8.70 22.29
C ARG A 23 9.33 -9.18 20.86
N ASP A 24 9.49 -10.49 20.64
CA ASP A 24 9.73 -11.06 19.31
C ASP A 24 8.53 -10.91 18.38
N ALA A 25 7.32 -11.29 18.82
CA ALA A 25 6.10 -11.05 18.04
C ALA A 25 5.87 -9.55 17.75
N ARG A 26 6.38 -8.66 18.64
CA ARG A 26 6.36 -7.20 18.46
C ARG A 26 7.49 -6.69 17.55
N GLY A 27 8.66 -7.30 17.47
CA GLY A 27 9.62 -6.95 16.43
C GLY A 27 9.07 -7.32 15.05
N VAL A 28 8.57 -8.56 14.95
CA VAL A 28 8.22 -9.20 13.69
C VAL A 28 7.17 -8.46 12.88
N LEU A 29 5.99 -8.10 13.44
CA LEU A 29 4.98 -7.41 12.60
C LEU A 29 5.39 -5.97 12.21
N THR A 30 6.26 -5.31 13.00
CA THR A 30 6.80 -3.98 12.63
C THR A 30 7.74 -4.12 11.46
N VAL A 31 8.70 -5.05 11.55
CA VAL A 31 9.60 -5.40 10.45
C VAL A 31 8.79 -5.81 9.23
N LEU A 32 7.77 -6.66 9.38
CA LEU A 32 6.93 -7.13 8.28
C LEU A 32 6.19 -5.97 7.59
N SER A 33 5.67 -5.00 8.34
CA SER A 33 5.02 -3.83 7.75
C SER A 33 6.01 -2.94 6.98
N VAL A 34 7.23 -2.76 7.51
CA VAL A 34 8.28 -1.99 6.84
C VAL A 34 8.73 -2.71 5.57
N VAL A 35 9.04 -4.00 5.65
CA VAL A 35 9.42 -4.85 4.51
C VAL A 35 8.33 -4.83 3.43
N ALA A 36 7.05 -4.91 3.81
CA ALA A 36 5.96 -4.81 2.84
C ALA A 36 5.98 -3.48 2.08
N TYR A 37 6.16 -2.34 2.76
CA TYR A 37 6.27 -1.03 2.10
C TYR A 37 7.56 -0.89 1.27
N THR A 38 8.67 -1.49 1.72
CA THR A 38 9.92 -1.59 0.95
C THR A 38 9.69 -2.30 -0.38
N VAL A 39 9.04 -3.46 -0.34
CA VAL A 39 8.72 -4.24 -1.55
C VAL A 39 7.76 -3.48 -2.46
N VAL A 40 6.72 -2.84 -1.91
CA VAL A 40 5.79 -2.00 -2.68
C VAL A 40 6.54 -0.91 -3.44
N GLN A 41 7.39 -0.15 -2.76
CA GLN A 41 8.12 0.95 -3.37
C GLN A 41 9.11 0.46 -4.44
N ALA A 42 9.86 -0.61 -4.15
CA ALA A 42 10.81 -1.17 -5.10
C ALA A 42 10.11 -1.65 -6.38
N LEU A 43 8.98 -2.35 -6.25
CA LEU A 43 8.18 -2.80 -7.39
C LEU A 43 7.58 -1.62 -8.17
N ALA A 44 7.05 -0.61 -7.46
CA ALA A 44 6.49 0.57 -8.10
C ALA A 44 7.53 1.32 -8.93
N LEU A 45 8.75 1.49 -8.41
CA LEU A 45 9.85 2.14 -9.13
C LEU A 45 10.34 1.31 -10.31
N SER A 46 10.57 0.01 -10.13
CA SER A 46 11.03 -0.87 -11.21
C SER A 46 10.05 -0.88 -12.39
N VAL A 47 8.75 -0.94 -12.11
CA VAL A 47 7.74 -0.98 -13.18
C VAL A 47 7.51 0.39 -13.79
N ALA A 48 7.54 1.48 -13.01
CA ALA A 48 7.50 2.83 -13.57
C ALA A 48 8.71 3.10 -14.49
N ALA A 49 9.91 2.68 -14.09
CA ALA A 49 11.11 2.75 -14.91
C ALA A 49 10.97 1.91 -16.19
N GLY A 50 10.51 0.67 -16.08
CA GLY A 50 10.26 -0.19 -17.24
C GLY A 50 9.28 0.43 -18.23
N VAL A 51 8.18 1.03 -17.75
CA VAL A 51 7.23 1.76 -18.61
C VAL A 51 7.91 2.92 -19.31
N MET A 52 8.72 3.72 -18.61
CA MET A 52 9.46 4.84 -19.23
C MET A 52 10.45 4.37 -20.30
N VAL A 53 11.09 3.22 -20.13
CA VAL A 53 11.97 2.64 -21.16
C VAL A 53 11.21 2.43 -22.46
N PHE A 54 10.06 1.75 -22.43
CA PHE A 54 9.28 1.50 -23.65
C PHE A 54 8.73 2.78 -24.28
N VAL A 55 8.38 3.78 -23.45
CA VAL A 55 7.96 5.11 -23.92
C VAL A 55 9.10 5.86 -24.61
N ASP A 56 10.34 5.73 -24.09
CA ASP A 56 11.50 6.34 -24.74
C ASP A 56 11.82 5.67 -26.07
N HIS A 57 11.68 4.34 -26.17
CA HIS A 57 11.84 3.59 -27.41
C HIS A 57 10.81 3.98 -28.49
N ASP A 58 9.60 4.34 -28.09
CA ASP A 58 8.55 4.85 -28.99
C ASP A 58 8.89 6.24 -29.56
N ARG A 59 9.51 7.10 -28.74
CA ARG A 59 9.94 8.44 -29.16
C ARG A 59 11.23 8.43 -29.98
N HIS A 60 12.14 7.52 -29.66
CA HIS A 60 13.48 7.42 -30.27
C HIS A 60 13.76 5.98 -30.71
N PRO A 61 13.11 5.48 -31.78
CA PRO A 61 13.31 4.11 -32.24
C PRO A 61 14.73 3.94 -32.80
N SER A 62 15.44 2.90 -32.32
CA SER A 62 16.83 2.64 -32.71
C SER A 62 16.94 1.81 -34.00
N ASN A 63 15.90 1.05 -34.34
CA ASN A 63 15.86 0.20 -35.52
C ASN A 63 14.44 0.15 -36.13
N ARG A 64 14.32 -0.37 -37.36
CA ARG A 64 13.02 -0.46 -38.07
C ARG A 64 12.01 -1.36 -37.34
N PHE A 65 12.48 -2.43 -36.73
CA PHE A 65 11.61 -3.34 -35.95
C PHE A 65 10.95 -2.64 -34.77
N GLN A 66 11.67 -1.77 -34.06
CA GLN A 66 11.15 -0.92 -32.99
C GLN A 66 10.15 0.10 -33.52
N ALA A 67 10.45 0.74 -34.64
CA ALA A 67 9.52 1.69 -35.25
C ALA A 67 8.18 1.03 -35.58
N ASP A 68 8.21 -0.20 -36.11
CA ASP A 68 6.99 -0.92 -36.52
C ASP A 68 6.19 -1.47 -35.32
N ASN A 69 6.84 -1.81 -34.19
CA ASN A 69 6.20 -2.48 -33.05
C ASN A 69 6.12 -1.64 -31.75
N SER A 70 6.72 -0.45 -31.69
CA SER A 70 6.78 0.42 -30.49
C SER A 70 5.43 0.60 -29.80
N GLY A 71 4.39 0.90 -30.58
CA GLY A 71 3.03 1.11 -30.07
C GLY A 71 2.48 -0.08 -29.27
N ILE A 72 2.69 -1.32 -29.71
CA ILE A 72 2.18 -2.50 -28.98
C ILE A 72 3.00 -2.78 -27.71
N TYR A 73 4.29 -2.47 -27.70
CA TYR A 73 5.14 -2.62 -26.52
C TYR A 73 4.81 -1.59 -25.44
N VAL A 74 4.60 -0.32 -25.82
CA VAL A 74 4.11 0.72 -24.90
C VAL A 74 2.76 0.32 -24.32
N LEU A 75 1.85 -0.20 -25.16
CA LEU A 75 0.55 -0.69 -24.71
C LEU A 75 0.69 -1.78 -23.64
N LEU A 76 1.54 -2.77 -23.87
CA LEU A 76 1.75 -3.89 -22.97
C LEU A 76 2.45 -3.45 -21.67
N ALA A 77 3.40 -2.52 -21.75
CA ALA A 77 4.07 -1.94 -20.58
C ALA A 77 3.08 -1.16 -19.71
N MET A 78 2.24 -0.32 -20.31
CA MET A 78 1.19 0.43 -19.60
C MET A 78 0.18 -0.51 -18.94
N LEU A 79 -0.20 -1.59 -19.63
CA LEU A 79 -1.08 -2.63 -19.09
C LEU A 79 -0.43 -3.33 -17.89
N ALA A 80 0.84 -3.71 -17.98
CA ALA A 80 1.58 -4.34 -16.89
C ALA A 80 1.66 -3.41 -15.67
N GLY A 81 1.99 -2.13 -15.87
CA GLY A 81 1.99 -1.12 -14.84
C GLY A 81 0.63 -0.96 -14.15
N ALA A 82 -0.45 -0.96 -14.93
CA ALA A 82 -1.78 -0.81 -14.37
C ALA A 82 -2.27 -2.05 -13.61
N VAL A 83 -1.97 -3.27 -14.09
CA VAL A 83 -2.27 -4.52 -13.37
C VAL A 83 -1.53 -4.57 -12.03
N LEU A 84 -0.33 -3.99 -11.95
CA LEU A 84 0.47 -3.92 -10.72
C LEU A 84 -0.16 -3.01 -9.63
N ILE A 85 -0.97 -2.02 -10.01
CA ILE A 85 -1.60 -1.11 -9.03
C ILE A 85 -2.43 -1.89 -8.01
N ALA A 86 -3.21 -2.87 -8.47
CA ALA A 86 -4.09 -3.66 -7.61
C ALA A 86 -3.34 -4.41 -6.49
N PRO A 87 -2.31 -5.25 -6.76
CA PRO A 87 -1.55 -5.93 -5.71
C PRO A 87 -0.79 -4.95 -4.80
N LEU A 88 -0.28 -3.83 -5.31
CA LEU A 88 0.39 -2.82 -4.48
C LEU A 88 -0.56 -2.20 -3.45
N VAL A 89 -1.78 -1.85 -3.86
CA VAL A 89 -2.81 -1.31 -2.95
C VAL A 89 -3.21 -2.36 -1.91
N VAL A 90 -3.37 -3.62 -2.32
CA VAL A 90 -3.70 -4.72 -1.39
C VAL A 90 -2.58 -4.91 -0.36
N LEU A 91 -1.33 -4.89 -0.79
CA LEU A 91 -0.15 -5.05 0.08
C LEU A 91 -0.01 -3.87 1.05
N CYS A 92 -0.21 -2.63 0.58
CA CYS A 92 -0.27 -1.44 1.43
C CYS A 92 -1.37 -1.55 2.49
N ALA A 93 -2.57 -1.96 2.09
CA ALA A 93 -3.69 -2.13 3.01
C ALA A 93 -3.43 -3.25 4.03
N ALA A 94 -2.76 -4.34 3.64
CA ALA A 94 -2.33 -5.38 4.56
C ALA A 94 -1.28 -4.87 5.55
N ALA A 95 -0.26 -4.16 5.08
CA ALA A 95 0.78 -3.53 5.90
C ALA A 95 0.18 -2.56 6.93
N ALA A 96 -0.73 -1.70 6.50
CA ALA A 96 -1.43 -0.76 7.37
C ALA A 96 -2.24 -1.47 8.48
N ARG A 97 -2.91 -2.59 8.15
CA ARG A 97 -3.67 -3.38 9.13
C ARG A 97 -2.78 -4.02 10.18
N MET A 98 -1.62 -4.56 9.79
CA MET A 98 -0.64 -5.12 10.72
C MET A 98 -0.14 -4.08 11.74
N GLY A 99 0.03 -2.83 11.32
CA GLY A 99 0.36 -1.70 12.20
C GLY A 99 -0.81 -1.31 13.15
N ALA A 100 -2.03 -1.31 12.65
CA ALA A 100 -3.22 -0.90 13.40
C ALA A 100 -3.57 -1.85 14.58
N LEU A 101 -3.39 -3.17 14.40
CA LEU A 101 -3.67 -4.19 15.43
C LEU A 101 -2.90 -3.94 16.75
N ARG A 102 -1.70 -3.36 16.66
CA ARG A 102 -0.87 -3.03 17.84
C ARG A 102 -1.34 -1.79 18.58
N ARG A 103 -1.73 -0.77 17.81
CA ARG A 103 -2.13 0.54 18.32
C ARG A 103 -3.44 0.46 19.09
N ALA A 104 -4.37 -0.38 18.65
CA ALA A 104 -5.67 -0.57 19.32
C ALA A 104 -5.56 -0.83 20.84
N ARG A 105 -4.60 -1.66 21.27
CA ARG A 105 -4.43 -2.04 22.69
C ARG A 105 -3.76 -0.97 23.55
N ARG A 106 -2.94 -0.10 22.96
CA ARG A 106 -2.35 1.06 23.66
C ARG A 106 -3.38 2.19 23.80
N LEU A 107 -4.20 2.35 22.78
CA LEU A 107 -5.20 3.41 22.70
C LEU A 107 -6.45 3.14 23.57
N SER A 108 -6.74 1.88 23.89
CA SER A 108 -7.79 1.53 24.85
C SER A 108 -7.47 2.04 26.26
N ILE A 109 -6.21 1.96 26.69
CA ILE A 109 -5.74 2.49 27.99
C ILE A 109 -5.86 4.02 28.00
N VAL A 110 -5.50 4.69 26.91
CA VAL A 110 -5.62 6.16 26.78
C VAL A 110 -7.08 6.60 26.77
N ARG A 111 -7.98 5.86 26.12
CA ARG A 111 -9.43 6.12 26.19
C ARG A 111 -9.99 5.90 27.59
N LEU A 112 -9.51 4.89 28.33
CA LEU A 112 -9.88 4.65 29.73
C LEU A 112 -9.39 5.78 30.66
N LEU A 113 -8.38 6.54 30.25
CA LEU A 113 -7.88 7.74 30.93
C LEU A 113 -8.52 9.05 30.41
N GLY A 114 -9.55 8.96 29.56
CA GLY A 114 -10.32 10.12 29.07
C GLY A 114 -9.76 10.79 27.79
N GLY A 115 -8.80 10.18 27.09
CA GLY A 115 -8.22 10.74 25.87
C GLY A 115 -9.21 10.86 24.70
N SER A 116 -9.11 11.97 23.94
CA SER A 116 -10.03 12.26 22.83
C SER A 116 -9.78 11.35 21.61
N PRO A 117 -10.83 10.93 20.86
CA PRO A 117 -10.68 10.09 19.68
C PRO A 117 -9.84 10.71 18.54
N ALA A 118 -9.81 12.03 18.46
CA ALA A 118 -9.05 12.77 17.44
C ALA A 118 -7.54 12.68 17.67
N GLU A 119 -7.11 12.80 18.92
CA GLU A 119 -5.72 12.73 19.35
C GLU A 119 -5.14 11.31 19.17
N VAL A 120 -5.97 10.31 19.49
CA VAL A 120 -5.68 8.90 19.21
C VAL A 120 -5.45 8.64 17.71
N ARG A 121 -6.28 9.25 16.84
CA ARG A 121 -6.19 9.08 15.39
C ARG A 121 -4.93 9.73 14.82
N THR A 122 -4.59 10.95 15.24
CA THR A 122 -3.41 11.68 14.73
C THR A 122 -2.12 10.96 15.08
N ILE A 123 -1.98 10.49 16.32
CA ILE A 123 -0.82 9.67 16.74
C ILE A 123 -0.72 8.41 15.88
N GLY A 124 -1.84 7.72 15.63
CA GLY A 124 -1.86 6.51 14.80
C GLY A 124 -1.43 6.76 13.35
N VAL A 125 -1.84 7.88 12.77
CA VAL A 125 -1.49 8.28 11.40
C VAL A 125 -0.01 8.66 11.29
N ILE A 126 0.51 9.45 12.24
CA ILE A 126 1.94 9.84 12.27
C ILE A 126 2.81 8.60 12.38
N GLU A 127 2.45 7.66 13.27
CA GLU A 127 3.23 6.45 13.43
C GLU A 127 3.15 5.55 12.18
N ALA A 128 1.99 5.44 11.54
CA ALA A 128 1.85 4.71 10.27
C ALA A 128 2.66 5.35 9.14
N PHE A 129 2.64 6.69 9.05
CA PHE A 129 3.45 7.44 8.10
C PHE A 129 4.95 7.18 8.31
N GLY A 130 5.43 7.17 9.55
CA GLY A 130 6.83 6.85 9.85
C GLY A 130 7.27 5.48 9.32
N HIS A 131 6.44 4.44 9.48
CA HIS A 131 6.74 3.11 8.94
C HIS A 131 6.73 3.09 7.40
N ALA A 132 5.75 3.77 6.79
CA ALA A 132 5.68 3.88 5.34
C ALA A 132 6.88 4.65 4.78
N LEU A 133 7.30 5.73 5.43
CA LEU A 133 8.45 6.53 5.04
C LEU A 133 9.74 5.72 5.08
N VAL A 134 9.99 4.98 6.17
CA VAL A 134 11.16 4.09 6.28
C VAL A 134 11.13 3.01 5.19
N GLY A 135 9.96 2.41 4.94
CA GLY A 135 9.79 1.44 3.86
C GLY A 135 10.05 2.03 2.48
N VAL A 136 9.54 3.22 2.18
CA VAL A 136 9.73 3.92 0.90
C VAL A 136 11.20 4.28 0.69
N VAL A 137 11.89 4.81 1.71
CA VAL A 137 13.33 5.08 1.62
C VAL A 137 14.08 3.77 1.37
N GLY A 138 13.80 2.71 2.14
CA GLY A 138 14.43 1.41 1.96
C GLY A 138 14.17 0.81 0.57
N GLY A 139 12.94 0.91 0.07
CA GLY A 139 12.57 0.37 -1.24
C GLY A 139 13.20 1.15 -2.39
N THR A 140 13.38 2.46 -2.21
CA THR A 140 14.15 3.29 -3.15
C THR A 140 15.61 2.84 -3.19
N VAL A 141 16.24 2.62 -2.03
CA VAL A 141 17.62 2.09 -1.97
C VAL A 141 17.71 0.71 -2.62
N VAL A 142 16.75 -0.18 -2.37
CA VAL A 142 16.70 -1.51 -3.02
C VAL A 142 16.59 -1.37 -4.54
N TYR A 143 15.72 -0.51 -5.06
CA TYR A 143 15.61 -0.27 -6.50
C TYR A 143 16.91 0.29 -7.10
N LEU A 144 17.57 1.24 -6.42
CA LEU A 144 18.86 1.76 -6.88
C LEU A 144 19.93 0.67 -6.90
N ALA A 145 19.92 -0.23 -5.92
CA ALA A 145 20.81 -1.37 -5.88
C ALA A 145 20.51 -2.41 -6.97
N THR A 146 19.28 -2.49 -7.49
CA THR A 146 18.95 -3.39 -8.61
C THR A 146 19.36 -2.82 -9.96
N LEU A 147 19.54 -1.50 -10.12
CA LEU A 147 19.95 -0.88 -11.40
C LEU A 147 21.08 -1.61 -12.16
N PRO A 148 22.23 -1.96 -11.54
CA PRO A 148 23.29 -2.68 -12.23
C PRO A 148 22.91 -4.13 -12.62
N LEU A 149 21.96 -4.75 -11.90
CA LEU A 149 21.51 -6.13 -12.20
C LEU A 149 20.69 -6.22 -13.48
N TRP A 150 20.14 -5.10 -13.99
CA TRP A 150 19.38 -5.08 -15.24
C TRP A 150 20.27 -5.00 -16.48
N SER A 151 21.49 -4.49 -16.35
CA SER A 151 22.44 -4.28 -17.46
C SER A 151 22.75 -5.50 -18.35
N PRO A 152 22.80 -6.75 -17.85
CA PRO A 152 23.03 -7.92 -18.73
C PRO A 152 21.81 -8.30 -19.59
N LEU A 153 20.62 -7.80 -19.29
CA LEU A 153 19.42 -8.09 -20.07
C LEU A 153 19.42 -7.27 -21.36
N HIS A 154 19.25 -7.92 -22.49
CA HIS A 154 19.15 -7.27 -23.80
C HIS A 154 17.72 -7.42 -24.31
N PHE A 155 17.07 -6.31 -24.60
CA PHE A 155 15.74 -6.24 -25.20
C PHE A 155 15.87 -5.55 -26.56
N GLU A 156 15.39 -6.21 -27.62
CA GLU A 156 15.37 -5.69 -29.00
C GLU A 156 16.74 -5.23 -29.55
N GLY A 157 17.82 -5.87 -29.08
CA GLY A 157 19.19 -5.56 -29.49
C GLY A 157 19.82 -4.39 -28.73
N GLN A 158 19.12 -3.79 -27.76
CA GLN A 158 19.65 -2.79 -26.84
C GLN A 158 19.75 -3.37 -25.42
N ALA A 159 20.81 -3.02 -24.71
CA ALA A 159 20.94 -3.41 -23.31
C ALA A 159 19.94 -2.61 -22.46
N LEU A 160 19.27 -3.28 -21.53
CA LEU A 160 18.51 -2.67 -20.44
C LEU A 160 19.49 -2.06 -19.43
N SER A 161 20.27 -1.09 -19.89
CA SER A 161 21.36 -0.49 -19.14
C SER A 161 20.83 0.17 -17.87
N ALA A 162 21.70 0.28 -16.85
CA ALA A 162 21.37 1.01 -15.63
C ALA A 162 20.90 2.45 -15.91
N ALA A 163 21.40 3.05 -17.00
CA ALA A 163 20.98 4.38 -17.46
C ALA A 163 19.56 4.38 -18.03
N ALA A 164 19.16 3.35 -18.79
CA ALA A 164 17.80 3.22 -19.32
C ALA A 164 16.77 3.01 -18.19
N MET A 165 17.13 2.22 -17.17
CA MET A 165 16.28 1.97 -16.01
C MET A 165 16.26 3.14 -15.01
N TRP A 166 17.05 4.20 -15.20
CA TRP A 166 17.10 5.34 -14.29
C TRP A 166 15.96 6.33 -14.54
N ILE A 167 15.03 6.43 -13.57
CA ILE A 167 13.83 7.28 -13.69
C ILE A 167 14.08 8.77 -13.38
N GLY A 168 15.30 9.13 -12.97
CA GLY A 168 15.63 10.48 -12.53
C GLY A 168 15.10 10.85 -11.14
N PRO A 169 15.62 11.94 -10.55
CA PRO A 169 15.23 12.38 -9.20
C PRO A 169 13.75 12.82 -9.13
N LEU A 170 13.22 13.41 -10.21
CA LEU A 170 11.81 13.81 -10.28
C LEU A 170 10.88 12.59 -10.30
N GLY A 171 11.20 11.56 -11.09
CA GLY A 171 10.43 10.31 -11.12
C GLY A 171 10.46 9.59 -9.77
N LEU A 172 11.62 9.52 -9.12
CA LEU A 172 11.78 8.99 -7.77
C LEU A 172 10.87 9.73 -6.77
N GLY A 173 10.88 11.07 -6.80
CA GLY A 173 10.07 11.91 -5.92
C GLY A 173 8.58 11.68 -6.13
N LEU A 174 8.11 11.68 -7.38
CA LEU A 174 6.70 11.51 -7.71
C LEU A 174 6.16 10.13 -7.32
N VAL A 175 6.88 9.05 -7.65
CA VAL A 175 6.44 7.69 -7.30
C VAL A 175 6.47 7.48 -5.78
N SER A 176 7.52 7.96 -5.10
CA SER A 176 7.62 7.89 -3.64
C SER A 176 6.48 8.66 -2.96
N LEU A 177 6.14 9.84 -3.45
CA LEU A 177 5.03 10.63 -2.94
C LEU A 177 3.70 9.91 -3.16
N ALA A 178 3.49 9.33 -4.35
CA ALA A 178 2.29 8.55 -4.64
C ALA A 178 2.15 7.37 -3.66
N VAL A 179 3.20 6.58 -3.44
CA VAL A 179 3.17 5.45 -2.49
C VAL A 179 2.93 5.92 -1.06
N LEU A 180 3.53 7.03 -0.62
CA LEU A 180 3.28 7.62 0.70
C LEU A 180 1.81 8.03 0.87
N VAL A 181 1.21 8.68 -0.14
CA VAL A 181 -0.21 9.05 -0.13
C VAL A 181 -1.09 7.81 -0.04
N ILE A 182 -0.79 6.76 -0.80
CA ILE A 182 -1.53 5.49 -0.77
C ILE A 182 -1.43 4.82 0.60
N ALA A 183 -0.22 4.75 1.16
CA ALA A 183 0.05 4.10 2.45
C ALA A 183 -0.64 4.84 3.61
N THR A 184 -0.52 6.17 3.64
CA THR A 184 -1.17 7.00 4.67
C THR A 184 -2.68 6.95 4.56
N ALA A 185 -3.23 7.04 3.36
CA ALA A 185 -4.67 6.95 3.18
C ALA A 185 -5.19 5.55 3.56
N SER A 186 -4.45 4.49 3.25
CA SER A 186 -4.75 3.12 3.69
C SER A 186 -4.76 3.00 5.21
N ALA A 187 -3.80 3.63 5.90
CA ALA A 187 -3.76 3.68 7.36
C ALA A 187 -4.95 4.43 7.96
N VAL A 188 -5.32 5.60 7.40
CA VAL A 188 -6.48 6.38 7.83
C VAL A 188 -7.77 5.58 7.70
N ILE A 189 -7.98 4.92 6.55
CA ILE A 189 -9.18 4.09 6.31
C ILE A 189 -9.19 2.86 7.22
N GLY A 190 -8.04 2.24 7.46
CA GLY A 190 -7.89 1.09 8.37
C GLY A 190 -8.28 1.42 9.81
N LEU A 191 -7.83 2.57 10.32
CA LEU A 191 -8.14 3.05 11.68
C LEU A 191 -9.65 3.34 11.86
N GLN A 192 -10.31 3.87 10.83
CA GLN A 192 -11.76 4.16 10.88
C GLN A 192 -12.63 2.91 11.03
N ARG A 193 -12.19 1.75 10.55
CA ARG A 193 -12.96 0.49 10.67
C ARG A 193 -12.85 -0.15 12.06
N VAL A 194 -11.71 0.02 12.74
CA VAL A 194 -11.47 -0.58 14.07
C VAL A 194 -12.11 0.26 15.19
N ALA A 195 -12.27 1.57 14.97
CA ALA A 195 -12.89 2.47 15.94
C ALA A 195 -14.39 2.19 16.20
N ILE A 196 -15.05 1.33 15.41
CA ILE A 196 -16.49 1.05 15.48
C ILE A 196 -16.87 -0.02 16.52
N SER A 197 -15.95 -0.72 17.17
CA SER A 197 -16.34 -1.51 18.35
C SER A 197 -15.23 -1.65 19.39
N PRO A 198 -15.05 -0.66 20.28
CA PRO A 198 -14.24 -0.84 21.47
C PRO A 198 -14.96 -1.62 22.59
N LEU A 199 -16.21 -2.06 22.39
CA LEU A 199 -17.06 -2.62 23.46
C LEU A 199 -17.63 -4.02 23.20
N GLY A 200 -17.40 -4.65 22.06
CA GLY A 200 -17.78 -6.06 21.85
C GLY A 200 -19.29 -6.37 21.96
N VAL A 201 -20.15 -5.39 22.24
CA VAL A 201 -21.60 -5.56 22.17
C VAL A 201 -22.00 -5.34 20.73
N VAL A 202 -22.58 -6.38 20.14
CA VAL A 202 -23.04 -6.46 18.76
C VAL A 202 -24.03 -5.33 18.48
N ARG A 203 -23.55 -4.17 18.06
CA ARG A 203 -24.37 -3.21 17.33
C ARG A 203 -23.97 -3.26 15.87
N ARG A 204 -24.78 -4.00 15.10
CA ARG A 204 -24.90 -3.87 13.64
C ARG A 204 -25.25 -2.43 13.33
N THR A 205 -24.26 -1.57 13.25
CA THR A 205 -24.39 -0.26 12.61
C THR A 205 -23.47 -0.27 11.41
N ALA A 206 -24.09 -0.45 10.24
CA ALA A 206 -23.42 -0.29 8.96
C ALA A 206 -22.87 1.14 8.92
N ALA A 207 -21.54 1.27 8.90
CA ALA A 207 -20.85 2.56 8.95
C ALA A 207 -21.36 3.52 7.85
N PRO A 208 -22.10 4.60 8.17
CA PRO A 208 -22.49 5.62 7.21
C PRO A 208 -21.36 6.65 7.15
N GLY A 209 -20.63 6.71 6.03
CA GLY A 209 -19.69 7.82 5.78
C GLY A 209 -18.44 7.49 4.97
N LEU A 210 -18.11 6.22 4.74
CA LEU A 210 -16.85 5.82 4.09
C LEU A 210 -16.92 5.66 2.57
N LYS A 211 -18.02 6.08 1.93
CA LYS A 211 -18.17 5.90 0.47
C LYS A 211 -17.19 6.78 -0.32
N LYS A 212 -16.90 8.01 0.16
CA LYS A 212 -16.10 9.00 -0.58
C LYS A 212 -14.59 8.76 -0.49
N ALA A 213 -14.01 8.70 0.72
CA ALA A 213 -12.55 8.50 0.89
C ALA A 213 -12.04 7.18 0.31
N ARG A 214 -12.89 6.15 0.28
CA ARG A 214 -12.62 4.84 -0.31
C ARG A 214 -12.51 4.87 -1.84
N LEU A 215 -13.18 5.83 -2.48
CA LEU A 215 -13.12 6.03 -3.92
C LEU A 215 -12.00 7.01 -4.30
N ILE A 216 -11.77 8.04 -3.48
CA ILE A 216 -10.80 9.11 -3.77
C ILE A 216 -9.37 8.57 -3.90
N VAL A 217 -8.93 7.67 -3.02
CA VAL A 217 -7.55 7.15 -3.05
C VAL A 217 -7.24 6.36 -4.33
N PRO A 218 -8.01 5.32 -4.70
CA PRO A 218 -7.78 4.65 -5.98
C PRO A 218 -8.02 5.61 -7.15
N LEU A 219 -9.00 6.52 -7.07
CA LEU A 219 -9.26 7.51 -8.10
C LEU A 219 -8.04 8.43 -8.34
N VAL A 220 -7.33 8.88 -7.32
CA VAL A 220 -6.14 9.74 -7.48
C VAL A 220 -5.00 8.95 -8.14
N ILE A 221 -4.79 7.69 -7.78
CA ILE A 221 -3.78 6.83 -8.42
C ILE A 221 -4.13 6.62 -9.89
N VAL A 222 -5.40 6.32 -10.15
CA VAL A 222 -6.01 6.11 -11.46
C VAL A 222 -5.86 7.35 -12.33
N VAL A 223 -6.19 8.54 -11.79
CA VAL A 223 -6.09 9.81 -12.51
C VAL A 223 -4.62 10.18 -12.74
N GLY A 224 -3.74 9.96 -11.76
CA GLY A 224 -2.30 10.17 -11.95
C GLY A 224 -1.73 9.28 -13.06
N TRP A 225 -2.14 8.01 -13.11
CA TRP A 225 -1.75 7.08 -14.18
C TRP A 225 -2.37 7.45 -15.53
N ALA A 226 -3.61 7.94 -15.55
CA ALA A 226 -4.29 8.44 -16.76
C ALA A 226 -3.62 9.67 -17.33
N VAL A 227 -3.27 10.65 -16.48
CA VAL A 227 -2.56 11.86 -16.90
C VAL A 227 -1.17 11.50 -17.42
N ALA A 228 -0.47 10.57 -16.77
CA ALA A 228 0.79 10.06 -17.29
C ALA A 228 0.63 9.39 -18.67
N GLY A 229 -0.42 8.58 -18.86
CA GLY A 229 -0.73 7.95 -20.15
C GLY A 229 -1.11 8.93 -21.27
N GLN A 230 -1.82 10.01 -20.95
CA GLN A 230 -2.22 11.05 -21.92
C GLN A 230 -1.02 11.85 -22.47
N LEU A 231 0.08 11.93 -21.72
CA LEU A 231 1.32 12.56 -22.17
C LEU A 231 2.12 11.68 -23.15
N ILE A 232 1.66 10.45 -23.40
CA ILE A 232 2.41 9.42 -24.14
C ILE A 232 1.75 9.12 -25.50
N SER A 233 0.46 8.74 -25.57
CA SER A 233 -0.24 8.51 -26.85
C SER A 233 -1.76 8.39 -26.72
N ASP A 234 -2.49 8.65 -27.81
CA ASP A 234 -3.97 8.51 -27.89
C ASP A 234 -4.44 7.06 -27.68
N THR A 235 -3.67 6.06 -28.10
CA THR A 235 -3.96 4.64 -27.87
C THR A 235 -3.70 4.22 -26.41
N GLY A 236 -2.73 4.85 -25.75
CA GLY A 236 -2.45 4.66 -24.32
C GLY A 236 -3.66 5.01 -23.45
N PHE A 237 -4.47 5.99 -23.86
CA PHE A 237 -5.68 6.39 -23.13
C PHE A 237 -6.68 5.24 -22.95
N VAL A 238 -6.95 4.45 -23.99
CA VAL A 238 -7.95 3.35 -23.93
C VAL A 238 -7.49 2.23 -22.99
N VAL A 239 -6.22 1.85 -23.03
CA VAL A 239 -5.68 0.79 -22.17
C VAL A 239 -5.52 1.25 -20.73
N VAL A 240 -5.17 2.51 -20.53
CA VAL A 240 -5.17 3.09 -19.20
C VAL A 240 -6.59 3.12 -18.63
N VAL A 241 -7.59 3.59 -19.38
CA VAL A 241 -9.00 3.59 -18.93
C VAL A 241 -9.51 2.17 -18.66
N GLY A 242 -9.21 1.20 -19.53
CA GLY A 242 -9.62 -0.19 -19.35
C GLY A 242 -9.01 -0.85 -18.10
N SER A 243 -7.73 -0.64 -17.87
CA SER A 243 -7.03 -1.16 -16.71
C SER A 243 -7.43 -0.47 -15.40
N ILE A 244 -7.74 0.83 -15.45
CA ILE A 244 -8.37 1.62 -14.38
C ILE A 244 -9.71 0.99 -13.98
N VAL A 245 -10.57 0.69 -14.95
CA VAL A 245 -11.88 0.07 -14.71
C VAL A 245 -11.71 -1.31 -14.09
N LEU A 246 -10.72 -2.09 -14.54
CA LEU A 246 -10.44 -3.41 -13.99
C LEU A 246 -9.93 -3.34 -12.55
N ALA A 247 -9.00 -2.43 -12.25
CA ALA A 247 -8.45 -2.22 -10.93
C ALA A 247 -9.52 -1.71 -9.94
N LEU A 248 -10.36 -0.76 -10.37
CA LEU A 248 -11.52 -0.30 -9.61
C LEU A 248 -12.52 -1.43 -9.39
N ALA A 249 -12.83 -2.23 -10.42
CA ALA A 249 -13.71 -3.37 -10.29
C ALA A 249 -13.16 -4.43 -9.32
N ALA A 250 -11.84 -4.66 -9.30
CA ALA A 250 -11.17 -5.58 -8.38
C ALA A 250 -11.19 -5.06 -6.93
N LEU A 251 -10.94 -3.77 -6.72
CA LEU A 251 -11.06 -3.11 -5.41
C LEU A 251 -12.49 -3.14 -4.87
N LEU A 252 -13.47 -2.91 -5.74
CA LEU A 252 -14.88 -2.95 -5.39
C LEU A 252 -15.33 -4.40 -5.10
N ARG A 253 -14.97 -5.39 -5.93
CA ARG A 253 -15.28 -6.82 -5.72
C ARG A 253 -14.58 -7.42 -4.50
N GLY A 254 -13.27 -7.23 -4.35
CA GLY A 254 -12.50 -7.75 -3.21
C GLY A 254 -13.08 -7.27 -1.88
N SER A 255 -13.65 -6.09 -1.86
CA SER A 255 -14.21 -5.53 -0.64
C SER A 255 -15.61 -6.02 -0.25
N THR A 256 -16.37 -6.59 -1.20
CA THR A 256 -17.65 -7.25 -0.91
C THR A 256 -17.48 -8.74 -0.64
N SER A 257 -16.46 -9.39 -1.21
CA SER A 257 -16.11 -10.79 -0.92
C SER A 257 -15.34 -10.97 0.39
N TRP A 258 -14.40 -10.07 0.73
CA TRP A 258 -13.61 -10.19 1.97
C TRP A 258 -14.46 -10.08 3.24
N GLY A 259 -15.52 -9.26 3.24
CA GLY A 259 -16.47 -9.20 4.36
C GLY A 259 -17.31 -10.47 4.52
N ARG A 260 -17.58 -11.20 3.43
CA ARG A 260 -18.37 -12.45 3.45
C ARG A 260 -17.53 -13.68 3.76
N CYS A 261 -16.37 -13.85 3.10
CA CYS A 261 -15.49 -15.01 3.31
C CYS A 261 -14.84 -15.02 4.70
N TRP A 262 -14.54 -13.86 5.28
CA TRP A 262 -13.93 -13.79 6.61
C TRP A 262 -14.97 -14.03 7.72
N CYS A 263 -16.20 -13.58 7.53
CA CYS A 263 -17.32 -13.92 8.42
C CYS A 263 -17.72 -15.40 8.32
N SER A 264 -17.70 -16.02 7.14
CA SER A 264 -18.03 -17.44 7.00
C SER A 264 -16.93 -18.36 7.55
N GLY A 265 -15.65 -18.00 7.37
CA GLY A 265 -14.51 -18.80 7.85
C GLY A 265 -14.38 -18.84 9.38
N TRP A 266 -14.64 -17.72 10.06
CA TRP A 266 -14.59 -17.67 11.54
C TRP A 266 -15.87 -18.18 12.21
N ALA A 267 -17.05 -18.02 11.60
CA ALA A 267 -18.31 -18.53 12.17
C ALA A 267 -18.35 -20.07 12.24
N MET A 268 -17.65 -20.77 11.35
CA MET A 268 -17.58 -22.23 11.36
C MET A 268 -16.58 -22.81 12.38
N GLN A 269 -15.58 -22.04 12.81
CA GLN A 269 -14.55 -22.53 13.74
C GLN A 269 -15.00 -22.50 15.21
N TRP A 270 -15.95 -21.63 15.58
CA TRP A 270 -16.38 -21.48 16.98
C TRP A 270 -17.50 -22.43 17.42
N HIS A 271 -18.11 -23.18 16.50
CA HIS A 271 -19.20 -24.12 16.82
C HIS A 271 -18.76 -25.57 17.10
N ARG A 272 -17.45 -25.89 17.04
CA ARG A 272 -16.94 -27.21 17.45
C ARG A 272 -16.36 -27.16 18.86
N GLY A 273 -17.24 -27.00 19.85
CA GLY A 273 -16.93 -27.40 21.22
C GLY A 273 -16.84 -28.93 21.33
N PRO A 274 -16.03 -29.47 22.27
CA PRO A 274 -15.88 -30.92 22.44
C PRO A 274 -17.22 -31.53 22.88
N THR A 275 -17.77 -32.41 22.04
CA THR A 275 -18.94 -33.23 22.38
C THR A 275 -18.54 -34.25 23.44
N VAL A 276 -18.86 -33.96 24.70
CA VAL A 276 -18.83 -34.95 25.78
C VAL A 276 -19.89 -36.01 25.46
N ARG A 277 -19.45 -37.25 25.17
CA ARG A 277 -20.36 -38.39 25.03
C ARG A 277 -20.77 -38.86 26.43
N PRO A 278 -22.07 -38.95 26.74
CA PRO A 278 -22.49 -39.70 27.93
C PRO A 278 -22.27 -41.20 27.69
N ARG A 279 -21.82 -41.88 28.75
CA ARG A 279 -21.63 -43.34 28.80
C ARG A 279 -22.96 -44.07 28.77
#